data_AF-A0A0N0D1J6-F1
#
_entry.id   AF-A0A0N0D1J6-F1
#
_cell.length_a   1.000
_cell.length_b   1.000
_cell.length_c   1.000
_cell.angle_alpha   90.00
_cell.angle_beta   90.00
_cell.angle_gamma   90.00
#
_symmetry.space_group_name_H-M   'P 1'
#
loop_
_entity.id
_entity.type
_entity.pdbx_description
1 polymer ?
#
loop_
_entity_poly.entity_id
_entity_poly.type
_entity_poly.pdbx_seq_one_letter_code
_entity_poly.pdbx_strand_id
1 'polypeptide(L)' 'MMIQLSLQAANYAKQTGYTDVTIAMFAPFTDEAILNQLSVAETIDGIDVTVVLIGQG' A
#
# COMPACT_ATOMS: atom_id res chain seq x y z
N MET A 1 8.65 -8.31 2.00
CA MET A 1 8.19 -7.49 3.13
C MET A 1 6.92 -6.71 2.77
N MET A 2 6.84 -6.02 1.62
CA MET A 2 5.61 -5.32 1.15
C MET A 2 4.38 -6.22 0.96
N ILE A 3 4.54 -7.42 0.41
CA ILE A 3 3.43 -8.37 0.18
C ILE A 3 2.64 -8.69 1.47
N GLN A 4 3.31 -8.79 2.62
CA GLN A 4 2.64 -9.11 3.89
C GLN A 4 1.82 -7.93 4.43
N LEU A 5 2.21 -6.70 4.10
CA LEU A 5 1.46 -5.50 4.45
C LEU A 5 0.18 -5.41 3.61
N SER A 6 0.28 -5.66 2.30
CA SER A 6 -0.88 -5.68 1.39
C SER A 6 -1.92 -6.73 1.79
N LEU A 7 -1.47 -7.94 2.15
CA LEU A 7 -2.35 -9.01 2.63
C LEU A 7 -3.12 -8.65 3.90
N GLN A 8 -2.46 -7.99 4.87
CA GLN A 8 -3.11 -7.57 6.10
C GLN A 8 -4.15 -6.48 5.84
N ALA A 9 -3.84 -5.52 4.97
CA ALA A 9 -4.78 -4.47 4.59
C ALA A 9 -6.00 -5.02 3.83
N ALA A 10 -5.78 -5.94 2.88
CA ALA A 10 -6.87 -6.61 2.16
C ALA A 10 -7.79 -7.38 3.12
N ASN A 11 -7.22 -8.12 4.08
CA ASN A 11 -8.00 -8.84 5.09
C ASN A 11 -8.81 -7.89 5.98
N TYR A 12 -8.24 -6.74 6.35
CA TYR A 12 -8.97 -5.72 7.12
C TYR A 12 -10.14 -5.13 6.33
N ALA A 13 -9.92 -4.76 5.06
CA ALA A 13 -10.95 -4.21 4.18
C ALA A 13 -12.11 -5.21 3.99
N LYS A 14 -11.77 -6.48 3.73
CA LYS A 14 -12.73 -7.58 3.58
C LYS A 14 -13.59 -7.78 4.83
N GLN A 15 -13.01 -7.69 6.02
CA GLN A 15 -13.75 -7.82 7.29
C GLN A 15 -14.67 -6.64 7.58
N THR A 16 -14.36 -5.47 7.04
CA THR A 16 -15.09 -4.22 7.27
C THR A 16 -16.06 -3.89 6.13
N GLY A 17 -16.06 -4.68 5.06
CA GLY A 17 -16.93 -4.51 3.90
C GLY A 17 -16.45 -3.44 2.90
N TYR A 18 -15.21 -2.95 3.04
CA TYR A 18 -14.61 -2.06 2.05
C TYR A 18 -14.13 -2.85 0.84
N THR A 19 -14.20 -2.20 -0.33
CA THR A 19 -13.74 -2.74 -1.62
C THR A 19 -12.30 -2.34 -1.94
N ASP A 20 -11.76 -1.37 -1.20
CA ASP A 20 -10.46 -0.80 -1.43
C ASP A 20 -9.81 -0.38 -0.10
N VAL A 21 -8.48 -0.31 -0.10
CA VAL A 21 -7.69 0.15 1.04
C VAL A 21 -6.40 0.80 0.56
N THR A 22 -6.10 1.98 1.10
CA THR A 22 -4.85 2.70 0.82
C THR A 22 -3.97 2.76 2.06
N ILE A 23 -2.70 2.42 1.90
CA ILE A 23 -1.68 2.48 2.93
C ILE A 23 -0.68 3.59 2.55
N ALA A 24 -0.64 4.64 3.36
CA ALA A 24 0.38 5.68 3.23
C ALA A 24 1.56 5.38 4.16
N MET A 25 2.77 5.29 3.62
CA MET A 25 4.00 5.01 4.34
C MET A 25 4.98 6.18 4.22
N PHE A 26 5.48 6.69 5.35
CA PHE A 26 6.53 7.70 5.36
C PHE A 26 7.90 7.03 5.27
N ALA A 27 8.64 7.33 4.21
CA ALA A 27 9.95 6.77 3.94
C ALA A 27 11.06 7.79 4.25
N PRO A 28 12.19 7.37 4.85
CA PRO A 28 13.33 8.23 5.14
C PRO A 28 14.23 8.47 3.90
N PHE A 29 13.61 8.61 2.73
CA PHE A 29 14.29 8.88 1.47
C PHE A 29 13.42 9.77 0.60
N THR A 30 14.07 10.64 -0.18
CA THR A 30 13.45 11.65 -1.05
C THR A 30 13.59 11.32 -2.52
N ASP A 31 14.27 10.21 -2.86
CA ASP A 31 14.43 9.78 -4.24
C ASP A 31 13.07 9.37 -4.82
N GLU A 32 12.53 10.22 -5.69
CA GLU A 32 11.22 10.01 -6.31
C GLU A 32 11.16 8.73 -7.16
N ALA A 33 12.27 8.32 -7.79
CA ALA A 33 12.29 7.08 -8.57
C ALA A 33 12.12 5.87 -7.65
N ILE A 34 12.77 5.88 -6.49
CA ILE A 34 12.63 4.82 -5.48
C ILE A 34 11.23 4.85 -4.85
N LEU A 35 10.71 6.03 -4.50
CA LEU A 35 9.36 6.17 -3.92
C LEU A 35 8.27 5.67 -4.88
N ASN A 36 8.39 6.02 -6.17
CA ASN A 36 7.45 5.56 -7.20
C ASN A 36 7.58 4.06 -7.47
N GLN A 37 8.80 3.51 -7.50
CA GLN A 37 9.02 2.08 -7.71
C GLN A 37 8.44 1.23 -6.57
N LEU A 38 8.51 1.74 -5.33
CA LEU A 38 8.01 1.04 -4.15
C LEU A 38 6.51 1.26 -3.92
N SER A 39 5.91 2.28 -4.54
CA SER A 39 4.47 2.49 -4.51
C SER A 39 3.80 1.48 -5.44
N VAL A 40 2.92 0.64 -4.88
CA VAL A 40 2.35 -0.51 -5.58
C VAL A 40 0.83 -0.47 -5.48
N ALA A 41 0.16 -0.78 -6.59
CA ALA A 41 -1.26 -1.07 -6.61
C ALA A 41 -1.46 -2.53 -7.03
N GLU A 42 -2.20 -3.30 -6.23
CA GLU A 42 -2.49 -4.70 -6.49
C GLU A 42 -3.90 -5.05 -6.01
N THR A 43 -4.53 -6.04 -6.67
CA THR A 43 -5.84 -6.55 -6.26
C THR A 43 -5.65 -7.90 -5.57
N ILE A 44 -6.14 -8.01 -4.33
CA ILE A 44 -6.05 -9.23 -3.51
C ILE A 44 -7.46 -9.62 -3.09
N ASP A 45 -7.91 -10.82 -3.45
CA ASP A 45 -9.26 -11.32 -3.10
C ASP A 45 -10.41 -10.37 -3.53
N GLY A 46 -10.21 -9.60 -4.61
CA GLY A 46 -11.17 -8.60 -5.08
C GLY A 46 -11.17 -7.28 -4.29
N ILE A 47 -10.18 -7.07 -3.41
CA ILE A 47 -9.90 -5.81 -2.74
C ILE A 47 -8.78 -5.09 -3.48
N ASP A 48 -8.99 -3.83 -3.82
CA ASP A 48 -7.94 -2.99 -4.40
C ASP A 48 -7.06 -2.41 -3.28
N VAL A 49 -5.80 -2.84 -3.24
CA VAL A 49 -4.81 -2.41 -2.26
C VAL A 49 -3.82 -1.46 -2.93
N THR A 50 -3.74 -0.24 -2.42
CA THR A 50 -2.75 0.75 -2.87
C THR A 50 -1.78 1.07 -1.74
N VAL A 51 -0.49 0.93 -1.99
CA VAL A 51 0.58 1.37 -1.09
C VAL A 51 1.27 2.58 -1.70
N VAL A 52 1.26 3.69 -0.98
CA VAL A 52 1.88 4.95 -1.39
C VAL A 52 3.03 5.27 -0.43
N LEU A 53 4.24 5.43 -0.96
CA LEU A 53 5.36 5.95 -0.16
C LEU A 53 5.46 7.46 -0.32
N ILE A 54 5.58 8.13 0.82
CA ILE A 54 5.72 9.58 0.94
C ILE A 54 7.11 9.84 1.49
N GLY A 55 7.95 10.51 0.71
CA GLY A 55 9.28 10.90 1.17
C GLY A 55 9.21 11.91 2.31
N GLN A 56 10.10 11.76 3.29
CA GLN A 56 10.32 12.79 4.31
C GLN A 56 11.19 13.90 3.69
N GLY A 57 10.58 15.04 3.39
CA GLY A 57 11.26 16.25 2.91
C GLY A 57 12.08 16.96 3.96
#